data_AF-A0A971TN18-F1
#
_entry.id   AF-A0A971TN18-F1
#
_cell.length_a   1.000
_cell.length_b   1.000
_cell.length_c   1.000
_cell.angle_alpha   90.00
_cell.angle_beta   90.00
_cell.angle_gamma   90.00
#
_symmetry.space_group_name_H-M   'P 1'
#
loop_
_entity.id
_entity.type
_entity.pdbx_description
1 polymer ?
#
loop_
_entity_poly.entity_id
_entity_poly.type
_entity_poly.pdbx_seq_one_letter_code
_entity_poly.pdbx_strand_id
1 'polypeptide(L)' 'MHYPRKLSKIKRLRKQGFRARMRTTRGRKLVNRQRRRGRHAVSITA' A
#
# COMPACT_ATOMS: atom_id res chain seq x y z
N MET A 1 -19.50 18.36 -4.15
CA MET A 1 -18.06 18.02 -4.03
C MET A 1 -17.45 17.81 -5.42
N HIS A 2 -16.68 18.78 -5.90
CA HIS A 2 -15.88 18.64 -7.12
C HIS A 2 -14.73 17.66 -6.83
N TYR A 3 -14.68 16.55 -7.57
CA TYR A 3 -13.87 15.32 -7.38
C TYR A 3 -14.37 14.31 -6.32
N PRO A 4 -15.37 13.48 -6.65
CA PRO A 4 -15.73 12.35 -5.82
C PRO A 4 -14.55 11.38 -5.67
N ARG A 5 -13.95 11.33 -4.47
CA ARG A 5 -13.01 10.28 -4.11
C ARG A 5 -13.80 9.01 -3.79
N LYS A 6 -13.90 8.08 -4.75
CA LYS A 6 -14.55 6.78 -4.51
C LYS A 6 -13.76 5.98 -3.45
N LEU A 7 -14.31 5.85 -2.24
CA LEU A 7 -13.71 5.14 -1.10
C LEU A 7 -13.96 3.63 -1.16
N SER A 8 -13.43 2.95 -2.19
CA SER A 8 -13.52 1.48 -2.25
C SER A 8 -12.40 0.82 -1.44
N LYS A 9 -12.75 0.25 -0.28
CA LYS A 9 -11.82 -0.50 0.59
C LYS A 9 -11.15 -1.67 -0.15
N ILE A 10 -11.93 -2.41 -0.95
CA ILE A 10 -11.44 -3.54 -1.75
C ILE A 10 -10.42 -3.08 -2.80
N LYS A 11 -10.73 -2.01 -3.55
CA LYS A 11 -9.78 -1.47 -4.55
C LYS A 11 -8.48 -1.01 -3.89
N ARG A 12 -8.56 -0.41 -2.70
CA ARG A 12 -7.40 0.03 -1.93
C ARG A 12 -6.50 -1.14 -1.54
N LEU A 13 -7.08 -2.23 -1.01
CA LEU A 13 -6.33 -3.44 -0.66
C LEU A 13 -5.69 -4.12 -1.88
N ARG A 14 -6.42 -4.25 -2.99
CA ARG A 14 -5.89 -4.85 -4.23
C ARG A 14 -4.72 -4.05 -4.82
N LYS A 15 -4.78 -2.71 -4.77
CA LYS A 15 -3.76 -1.83 -5.36
C LYS A 15 -2.56 -1.57 -4.44
N GLN A 16 -2.80 -1.42 -3.14
CA GLN A 16 -1.80 -0.90 -2.20
C GLN A 16 -1.52 -1.82 -1.01
N GLY A 17 -2.25 -2.93 -0.88
CA GLY A 17 -2.12 -3.84 0.24
C GLY A 17 -0.78 -4.57 0.28
N PHE A 18 -0.42 -5.12 1.44
CA PHE A 18 0.86 -5.80 1.66
C PHE A 18 1.14 -6.89 0.61
N ARG A 19 0.18 -7.77 0.34
CA ARG A 19 0.30 -8.83 -0.67
C ARG A 19 0.61 -8.28 -2.07
N ALA A 20 -0.06 -7.18 -2.45
CA ALA A 20 0.19 -6.51 -3.73
C ALA A 20 1.60 -5.92 -3.81
N ARG A 21 2.15 -5.42 -2.69
CA ARG A 21 3.55 -4.96 -2.61
C ARG A 21 4.55 -6.12 -2.70
N MET A 22 4.26 -7.26 -2.09
CA MET A 22 5.17 -8.41 -2.10
C MET A 22 5.27 -9.10 -3.47
N ARG A 23 4.23 -9.01 -4.30
CA ARG A 23 4.18 -9.62 -5.65
C ARG A 23 5.31 -9.12 -6.58
N THR A 24 5.73 -7.87 -6.46
CA THR A 24 6.70 -7.26 -7.39
C THR A 24 8.03 -6.93 -6.72
N THR A 25 9.12 -6.96 -7.48
CA THR A 25 10.46 -6.57 -7.01
C THR A 25 10.48 -5.12 -6.52
N ARG A 26 9.87 -4.20 -7.27
CA ARG A 26 9.75 -2.77 -6.90
C ARG A 26 8.90 -2.57 -5.65
N GLY A 27 7.83 -3.35 -5.49
CA GLY A 27 7.00 -3.30 -4.28
C GLY A 27 7.74 -3.75 -3.03
N ARG A 28 8.55 -4.81 -3.10
CA ARG A 28 9.45 -5.22 -2.02
C ARG A 28 10.49 -4.16 -1.67
N LYS A 29 11.08 -3.50 -2.68
CA LYS A 29 11.99 -2.36 -2.46
C LYS A 29 11.31 -1.19 -1.73
N LEU A 30 10.05 -0.88 -2.06
CA LEU A 30 9.28 0.15 -1.37
C LEU A 30 9.06 -0.21 0.10
N VAL A 31 8.61 -1.43 0.38
CA VAL A 31 8.41 -1.95 1.75
C VAL A 31 9.70 -1.84 2.56
N ASN A 32 10.82 -2.28 2.00
CA ASN A 32 12.13 -2.20 2.67
C ASN A 32 12.57 -0.75 2.94
N ARG A 33 12.26 0.19 2.04
CA ARG A 33 12.51 1.62 2.27
C ARG A 33 11.66 2.17 3.42
N GLN A 34 10.39 1.79 3.52
CA GLN A 34 9.53 2.26 4.62
C GLN A 34 9.94 1.64 5.96
N ARG A 35 10.38 0.37 5.96
CA ARG A 35 10.98 -0.27 7.14
C ARG A 35 12.25 0.44 7.59
N ARG A 36 13.16 0.76 6.66
CA ARG A 36 14.38 1.52 6.96
C ARG A 36 14.07 2.90 7.56
N ARG A 37 13.00 3.55 7.10
CA ARG A 37 12.53 4.83 7.65
C ARG A 37 11.83 4.70 9.01
N GLY A 38 11.64 3.49 9.54
CA GLY A 38 10.96 3.28 10.83
C GLY A 38 9.47 3.61 10.80
N ARG A 39 8.79 3.52 9.65
CA ARG A 39 7.35 3.78 9.62
C ARG A 39 6.57 2.73 10.40
N HIS A 40 5.72 3.18 11.33
CA HIS A 40 4.80 2.33 12.09
C HIS A 40 3.91 1.47 11.16
N ALA A 41 3.46 2.03 10.04
CA ALA A 41 2.68 1.31 9.03
C ALA A 41 3.42 1.25 7.69
N VAL A 42 3.83 0.05 7.30
CA VAL A 42 4.62 -0.20 6.07
C VAL A 42 3.74 -0.35 4.83
N SER A 43 2.51 -0.84 5.00
CA SER A 43 1.51 -0.99 3.94
C SER A 43 0.11 -1.16 4.52
N ILE A 44 -0.92 -1.07 3.68
CA ILE A 44 -2.31 -1.28 4.10
C ILE A 44 -2.53 -2.78 4.36
N THR A 45 -2.87 -3.11 5.60
CA THR A 45 -3.36 -4.43 6.00
C THR A 45 -4.89 -4.43 5.95
N ALA A 46 -5.48 -5.62 5.81
CA ALA A 46 -6.93 -5.80 5.94
C ALA A 46 -7.34 -5.52 7.39
#